data_AF-A0A7Y3GNX2-F1
#
_entry.id   AF-A0A7Y3GNX2-F1
#
_cell.length_a   1.000
_cell.length_b   1.000
_cell.length_c   1.000
_cell.angle_alpha   90.00
_cell.angle_beta   90.00
_cell.angle_gamma   90.00
#
_symmetry.space_group_name_H-M   'P 1'
#
loop_
_entity.id
_entity.type
_entity.pdbx_description
1 polymer ?
#
loop_
_entity_poly.entity_id
_entity_poly.type
_entity_poly.pdbx_seq_one_letter_code
_entity_poly.pdbx_strand_id
1 'polypeptide(L)'
;MKFLNTLFIIQIFLCSCLVQSQNIADFVSVSPASQTDTFVFPDSHRFQKIIESGDPLTAGGTMPISPDFTAYVPILNSSVNGYLSINSEAAPGGNTVLDIQFDSGNNLWNISASEALDFSSVGGTIANCSGTVTSWGTVVSSEEFTSTIDLNGDGYRDYGWNVELDPATKTVLGKRWA
;
A
#
# COMPACT_ATOMS: atom_id res chain seq x y z
N MET A 1 -47.62 1.43 -34.80
CA MET A 1 -46.23 1.90 -34.57
C MET A 1 -46.15 3.01 -33.50
N LYS A 2 -46.90 2.93 -32.40
CA LYS A 2 -46.82 3.89 -31.25
C LYS A 2 -46.55 3.22 -29.90
N PHE A 3 -46.66 1.90 -29.79
CA PHE A 3 -46.43 1.15 -28.55
C PHE A 3 -44.95 0.83 -28.27
N LEU A 4 -44.08 0.93 -29.28
CA LEU A 4 -42.66 0.57 -29.13
C LEU A 4 -41.85 1.64 -28.35
N ASN A 5 -42.25 2.92 -28.41
CA ASN A 5 -41.55 4.01 -27.71
C ASN A 5 -41.87 4.08 -26.22
N THR A 6 -43.08 3.72 -25.79
CA THR A 6 -43.46 3.82 -24.37
C THR A 6 -42.84 2.70 -23.54
N LEU A 7 -42.72 1.48 -24.09
CA LEU A 7 -42.09 0.35 -23.42
C LEU A 7 -40.58 0.60 -23.20
N PHE A 8 -39.91 1.20 -24.19
CA PHE A 8 -38.48 1.52 -24.12
C PHE A 8 -38.17 2.59 -23.06
N ILE A 9 -39.03 3.61 -22.90
CA ILE A 9 -38.89 4.66 -21.88
C ILE A 9 -39.14 4.11 -20.47
N ILE A 10 -40.14 3.24 -20.30
CA ILE A 10 -40.43 2.57 -19.01
C ILE A 10 -39.24 1.69 -18.59
N GLN A 11 -38.58 1.04 -19.54
CA GLN A 11 -37.43 0.17 -19.29
C GLN A 11 -36.16 0.95 -18.91
N ILE A 12 -35.96 2.15 -19.48
CA ILE A 12 -34.89 3.07 -19.07
C ILE A 12 -35.15 3.62 -17.66
N PHE A 13 -36.41 3.98 -17.34
CA PHE A 13 -36.78 4.52 -16.03
C PHE A 13 -36.70 3.48 -14.91
N LEU A 14 -37.12 2.24 -15.17
CA LEU A 14 -36.97 1.10 -14.25
C LEU A 14 -35.50 0.69 -14.05
N CYS A 15 -34.66 0.81 -15.09
CA CYS A 15 -33.23 0.50 -15.00
C CYS A 15 -32.48 1.50 -14.10
N SER A 16 -32.83 2.79 -14.13
CA SER A 16 -32.23 3.82 -13.27
C SER A 16 -32.59 3.71 -11.78
N CYS A 17 -33.69 3.04 -11.42
CA CYS A 17 -34.10 2.88 -10.02
C CYS A 17 -33.43 1.69 -9.31
N LEU A 18 -32.77 0.79 -10.05
CA LEU A 18 -32.19 -0.45 -9.52
C LEU A 18 -30.67 -0.40 -9.30
N VAL A 19 -30.01 0.69 -9.69
CA VAL A 19 -28.56 0.84 -9.56
C VAL A 19 -28.27 1.91 -8.50
N GLN A 20 -28.50 1.57 -7.23
CA GLN A 20 -27.87 2.32 -6.14
C GLN A 20 -26.51 1.70 -5.88
N SER A 21 -25.45 2.42 -6.24
CA SER A 21 -24.11 2.09 -5.75
C SER A 21 -24.14 2.18 -4.23
N GLN A 22 -23.58 1.18 -3.55
CA GLN A 22 -23.34 1.27 -2.11
C GLN A 22 -22.38 2.44 -1.86
N ASN A 23 -22.71 3.32 -0.91
CA ASN A 23 -21.77 4.32 -0.42
C ASN A 23 -20.74 3.61 0.45
N ILE A 24 -19.49 4.07 0.43
CA ILE A 24 -18.43 3.52 1.29
C ILE A 24 -18.79 3.58 2.80
N ALA A 25 -19.72 4.47 3.17
CA ALA A 25 -20.22 4.64 4.53
C ALA A 25 -21.47 3.78 4.86
N ASP A 26 -21.97 2.96 3.93
CA ASP A 26 -23.18 2.14 4.14
C ASP A 26 -22.86 0.87 4.94
N PHE A 27 -22.54 1.05 6.22
CA PHE A 27 -22.39 -0.02 7.21
C PHE A 27 -22.71 0.51 8.62
N VAL A 28 -22.98 -0.41 9.55
CA VAL A 28 -23.14 -0.06 10.97
C VAL A 28 -21.76 -0.12 11.65
N SER A 29 -21.30 1.02 12.18
CA SER A 29 -20.03 1.07 12.92
C SER A 29 -20.11 0.23 14.20
N VAL A 30 -18.94 -0.24 14.65
CA VAL A 30 -18.78 -0.84 15.98
C VAL A 30 -19.01 0.23 17.06
N SER A 31 -19.51 -0.19 18.22
CA SER A 31 -19.65 0.67 19.40
C SER A 31 -18.29 0.86 20.08
N PRO A 32 -18.00 2.03 20.68
CA PRO A 32 -16.83 2.20 21.52
C PRO A 32 -16.80 1.16 22.65
N ALA A 33 -15.62 0.60 22.90
CA ALA A 33 -15.39 -0.40 23.94
C ALA A 33 -14.05 -0.14 24.65
N SER A 34 -13.82 -0.82 25.77
CA SER A 34 -12.50 -0.84 26.41
C SER A 34 -11.45 -1.43 25.47
N GLN A 35 -10.20 -0.99 25.62
CA GLN A 35 -9.09 -1.52 24.85
C GLN A 35 -8.86 -3.01 25.14
N THR A 36 -8.75 -3.81 24.08
CA THR A 36 -8.41 -5.23 24.10
C THR A 36 -7.25 -5.49 23.14
N ASP A 37 -6.76 -6.72 23.10
CA ASP A 37 -5.79 -7.24 22.13
C ASP A 37 -6.46 -7.80 20.85
N THR A 38 -7.77 -7.61 20.70
CA THR A 38 -8.55 -8.13 19.58
C THR A 38 -8.90 -7.04 18.58
N PHE A 39 -8.71 -7.34 17.30
CA PHE A 39 -9.18 -6.47 16.20
C PHE A 39 -10.68 -6.65 16.00
N VAL A 40 -11.47 -5.62 16.33
CA VAL A 40 -12.94 -5.63 16.22
C VAL A 40 -13.38 -4.82 15.01
N PHE A 41 -14.18 -5.42 14.13
CA PHE A 41 -14.69 -4.81 12.90
C PHE A 41 -16.17 -5.19 12.70
N PRO A 42 -16.94 -4.43 11.90
CA PRO A 42 -18.35 -4.75 11.66
C PRO A 42 -18.53 -6.12 10.99
N ASP A 43 -19.57 -6.87 11.37
CA ASP A 43 -19.86 -8.21 10.83
C ASP A 43 -20.08 -8.25 9.30
N SER A 44 -20.40 -7.09 8.70
CA SER A 44 -20.52 -6.91 7.26
C SER A 44 -19.17 -6.97 6.52
N HIS A 45 -18.05 -6.86 7.23
CA HIS A 45 -16.72 -6.84 6.66
C HIS A 45 -16.01 -8.19 6.80
N ARG A 46 -14.93 -8.34 6.05
CA ARG A 46 -13.93 -9.40 6.19
C ARG A 46 -12.57 -8.73 6.22
N PHE A 47 -11.61 -9.36 6.89
CA PHE A 47 -10.23 -8.91 6.90
C PHE A 47 -9.32 -10.08 6.52
N GLN A 48 -8.16 -9.74 5.97
CA GLN A 48 -7.09 -10.67 5.68
C GLN A 48 -5.79 -10.07 6.20
N LYS A 49 -5.00 -10.87 6.92
CA LYS A 49 -3.61 -10.53 7.21
C LYS A 49 -2.78 -10.74 5.93
N ILE A 50 -2.11 -9.70 5.46
CA ILE A 50 -1.24 -9.78 4.27
C ILE A 50 0.16 -10.23 4.69
N ILE A 51 0.80 -9.49 5.59
CA ILE A 51 2.12 -9.80 6.15
C ILE A 51 2.23 -9.13 7.53
N GLU A 52 3.04 -9.70 8.42
CA GLU A 52 3.40 -9.07 9.69
C GLU A 52 4.90 -9.16 9.97
N SER A 53 5.38 -8.36 10.91
CA SER A 53 6.78 -8.37 11.34
C SER A 53 7.25 -9.76 11.77
N GLY A 54 8.42 -10.17 11.28
CA GLY A 54 8.97 -11.50 11.51
C GLY A 54 8.54 -12.56 10.49
N ASP A 55 7.53 -12.30 9.64
CA ASP A 55 7.19 -13.22 8.55
C ASP A 55 8.38 -13.37 7.58
N PRO A 56 8.68 -14.60 7.09
CA PRO A 56 9.77 -14.82 6.16
C PRO A 56 9.48 -14.18 4.80
N LEU A 57 10.49 -13.53 4.21
CA LEU A 57 10.38 -12.98 2.85
C LEU A 57 10.86 -14.00 1.82
N THR A 58 10.27 -14.00 0.62
CA THR A 58 10.62 -14.99 -0.41
C THR A 58 12.05 -14.81 -0.93
N ALA A 59 12.55 -13.58 -0.96
CA ALA A 59 13.93 -13.26 -1.32
C ALA A 59 14.95 -13.55 -0.20
N GLY A 60 14.48 -13.96 0.98
CA GLY A 60 15.30 -14.18 2.17
C GLY A 60 15.17 -13.05 3.20
N GLY A 61 15.52 -13.35 4.45
CA GLY A 61 15.28 -12.45 5.58
C GLY A 61 13.82 -12.51 6.06
N THR A 62 13.42 -11.50 6.83
CA THR A 62 12.09 -11.40 7.45
C THR A 62 11.55 -9.98 7.35
N MET A 63 10.22 -9.83 7.33
CA MET A 63 9.56 -8.53 7.40
C MET A 63 10.04 -7.75 8.64
N PRO A 64 10.55 -6.51 8.48
CA PRO A 64 11.01 -5.73 9.62
C PRO A 64 9.89 -5.34 10.59
N ILE A 65 10.28 -4.87 11.76
CA ILE A 65 9.34 -4.41 12.80
C ILE A 65 8.76 -3.03 12.48
N SER A 66 7.62 -2.72 13.07
CA SER A 66 6.88 -1.46 12.90
C SER A 66 6.54 -1.14 11.43
N PRO A 67 5.74 -1.96 10.74
CA PRO A 67 5.22 -1.61 9.42
C PRO A 67 4.44 -0.30 9.50
N ASP A 68 4.65 0.58 8.54
CA ASP A 68 4.00 1.89 8.49
C ASP A 68 3.38 2.13 7.10
N PHE A 69 3.63 3.27 6.46
CA PHE A 69 3.01 3.64 5.20
C PHE A 69 3.09 2.51 4.17
N THR A 70 1.94 2.21 3.60
CA THR A 70 1.74 1.11 2.67
C THR A 70 1.17 1.66 1.37
N ALA A 71 1.92 1.48 0.29
CA ALA A 71 1.60 1.96 -1.04
C ALA A 71 1.24 0.80 -1.98
N TYR A 72 0.08 0.88 -2.62
CA TYR A 72 -0.27 0.00 -3.74
C TYR A 72 0.05 0.68 -5.06
N VAL A 73 0.89 0.05 -5.88
CA VAL A 73 1.23 0.51 -7.24
C VAL A 73 0.68 -0.49 -8.26
N PRO A 74 -0.26 -0.08 -9.13
CA PRO A 74 -0.92 -1.01 -10.05
C PRO A 74 -0.01 -1.41 -11.22
N ILE A 75 -0.01 -2.69 -11.56
CA ILE A 75 0.59 -3.17 -12.82
C ILE A 75 -0.43 -2.93 -13.94
N LEU A 76 -0.05 -2.18 -14.98
CA LEU A 76 -0.93 -1.86 -16.12
C LEU A 76 -2.29 -1.26 -15.71
N ASN A 77 -2.29 -0.38 -14.69
CA ASN A 77 -3.50 0.23 -14.12
C ASN A 77 -4.53 -0.78 -13.54
N SER A 78 -4.09 -1.99 -13.20
CA SER A 78 -4.95 -3.00 -12.58
C SER A 78 -5.27 -2.67 -11.12
N SER A 79 -6.53 -2.85 -10.73
CA SER A 79 -6.94 -2.76 -9.31
C SER A 79 -6.79 -4.09 -8.56
N VAL A 80 -6.33 -5.15 -9.23
CA VAL A 80 -6.25 -6.52 -8.70
C VAL A 80 -4.87 -7.15 -8.89
N ASN A 81 -3.91 -6.42 -9.47
CA ASN A 81 -2.55 -6.93 -9.69
C ASN A 81 -1.56 -5.77 -9.61
N GLY A 82 -0.62 -5.84 -8.68
CA GLY A 82 0.26 -4.72 -8.41
C GLY A 82 1.40 -5.06 -7.46
N TYR A 83 2.07 -4.01 -7.01
CA TYR A 83 3.11 -4.06 -6.01
C TYR A 83 2.61 -3.41 -4.72
N LEU A 84 2.88 -4.03 -3.58
CA LEU A 84 2.63 -3.44 -2.27
C LEU A 84 3.97 -3.08 -1.62
N SER A 85 4.27 -1.78 -1.55
CA SER A 85 5.49 -1.26 -0.90
C SER A 85 5.14 -0.83 0.53
N ILE A 86 5.86 -1.38 1.50
CA ILE A 86 5.53 -1.26 2.92
C ILE A 86 6.76 -0.71 3.64
N ASN A 87 6.62 0.49 4.21
CA ASN A 87 7.64 1.07 5.06
C ASN A 87 7.81 0.28 6.35
N SER A 88 9.00 0.37 6.95
CA SER A 88 9.25 -0.06 8.32
C SER A 88 9.88 1.09 9.09
N GLU A 89 9.28 1.46 10.22
CA GLU A 89 9.59 2.71 10.92
C GLU A 89 10.63 2.53 12.03
N ALA A 90 10.80 1.33 12.60
CA ALA A 90 11.80 1.16 13.65
C ALA A 90 13.21 1.26 13.05
N ALA A 91 14.07 2.11 13.61
CA ALA A 91 15.47 2.26 13.19
C ALA A 91 16.18 0.89 13.06
N PRO A 92 16.87 0.60 11.94
CA PRO A 92 17.29 1.53 10.88
C PRO A 92 16.21 1.89 9.85
N GLY A 93 14.97 1.44 10.00
CA GLY A 93 13.92 1.64 9.02
C GLY A 93 14.00 0.65 7.86
N GLY A 94 13.39 0.98 6.73
CA GLY A 94 13.42 0.17 5.52
C GLY A 94 12.12 0.23 4.71
N ASN A 95 12.10 -0.56 3.64
CA ASN A 95 10.91 -0.80 2.85
C ASN A 95 10.91 -2.25 2.33
N THR A 96 9.77 -2.91 2.39
CA THR A 96 9.55 -4.24 1.82
C THR A 96 8.55 -4.15 0.68
N VAL A 97 8.86 -4.74 -0.47
CA VAL A 97 7.96 -4.78 -1.63
C VAL A 97 7.42 -6.18 -1.84
N LEU A 98 6.10 -6.30 -2.00
CA LEU A 98 5.39 -7.53 -2.33
C LEU A 98 4.85 -7.48 -3.77
N ASP A 99 4.97 -8.58 -4.50
CA ASP A 99 4.21 -8.80 -5.74
C ASP A 99 2.84 -9.41 -5.35
N ILE A 100 1.76 -8.65 -5.50
CA ILE A 100 0.46 -8.99 -4.91
C ILE A 100 -0.68 -9.00 -5.94
N GLN A 101 -1.53 -10.02 -5.87
CA GLN A 101 -2.66 -10.19 -6.78
C GLN A 101 -3.94 -10.58 -6.01
N PHE A 102 -5.05 -9.90 -6.30
CA PHE A 102 -6.36 -10.26 -5.77
C PHE A 102 -6.97 -11.40 -6.58
N ASP A 103 -7.29 -12.50 -5.90
CA ASP A 103 -8.03 -13.63 -6.45
C ASP A 103 -9.53 -13.43 -6.19
N SER A 104 -10.25 -13.06 -7.26
CA SER A 104 -11.69 -12.84 -7.21
C SER A 104 -12.51 -14.12 -6.99
N GLY A 105 -11.92 -15.30 -7.16
CA GLY A 105 -12.59 -16.58 -6.87
C GLY A 105 -12.70 -16.84 -5.38
N ASN A 106 -11.66 -16.50 -4.62
CA ASN A 106 -11.58 -16.70 -3.18
C ASN A 106 -11.81 -15.42 -2.37
N ASN A 107 -11.84 -14.25 -3.03
CA ASN A 107 -11.85 -12.92 -2.42
C ASN A 107 -10.68 -12.70 -1.45
N LEU A 108 -9.49 -13.15 -1.84
CA LEU A 108 -8.25 -13.04 -1.05
C LEU A 108 -7.12 -12.50 -1.92
N TRP A 109 -6.21 -11.77 -1.31
CA TRP A 109 -4.95 -11.36 -1.90
C TRP A 109 -3.88 -12.45 -1.75
N ASN A 110 -3.13 -12.71 -2.82
CA ASN A 110 -2.03 -13.64 -2.85
C ASN A 110 -0.72 -12.89 -3.04
N ILE A 111 0.31 -13.29 -2.30
CA ILE A 111 1.69 -12.79 -2.44
C ILE A 111 2.49 -13.82 -3.23
N SER A 112 3.09 -13.41 -4.34
CA SER A 112 3.92 -14.27 -5.19
C SER A 112 5.43 -14.06 -4.98
N ALA A 113 5.82 -12.87 -4.53
CA ALA A 113 7.18 -12.53 -4.14
C ALA A 113 7.17 -11.45 -3.06
N SER A 114 8.21 -11.42 -2.24
CA SER A 114 8.45 -10.43 -1.20
C SER A 114 9.95 -10.22 -0.97
N GLU A 115 10.37 -8.96 -0.88
CA GLU A 115 11.78 -8.56 -0.80
C GLU A 115 11.94 -7.26 0.00
N ALA A 116 12.95 -7.22 0.88
CA ALA A 116 13.37 -5.98 1.53
C ALA A 116 14.33 -5.22 0.60
N LEU A 117 14.09 -3.93 0.40
CA LEU A 117 14.90 -3.11 -0.51
C LEU A 117 16.27 -2.79 0.07
N ASP A 118 17.29 -2.74 -0.80
CA ASP A 118 18.65 -2.33 -0.43
C ASP A 118 18.85 -0.81 -0.57
N PHE A 119 19.04 -0.13 0.56
CA PHE A 119 19.33 1.30 0.65
C PHE A 119 20.83 1.63 0.69
N SER A 120 21.71 0.64 0.58
CA SER A 120 23.17 0.85 0.67
C SER A 120 23.68 1.88 -0.35
N SER A 121 23.09 1.92 -1.54
CA SER A 121 23.42 2.86 -2.63
C SER A 121 23.16 4.33 -2.28
N VAL A 122 22.34 4.61 -1.27
CA VAL A 122 22.00 5.97 -0.82
C VAL A 122 22.49 6.25 0.61
N GLY A 123 23.43 5.48 1.14
CA GLY A 123 23.93 5.65 2.51
C GLY A 123 23.01 5.08 3.59
N GLY A 124 22.08 4.20 3.22
CA GLY A 124 21.08 3.64 4.12
C GLY A 124 19.80 4.47 4.18
N THR A 125 18.91 4.11 5.10
CA THR A 125 17.68 4.84 5.41
C THR A 125 17.50 4.92 6.92
N ILE A 126 16.56 5.74 7.40
CA ILE A 126 16.19 5.77 8.82
C ILE A 126 14.68 6.00 8.98
N ALA A 127 14.08 5.28 9.92
CA ALA A 127 12.73 5.53 10.40
C ALA A 127 11.71 5.90 9.29
N ASN A 128 11.54 4.99 8.33
CA ASN A 128 10.63 5.19 7.22
C ASN A 128 9.19 5.18 7.77
N CYS A 129 8.61 6.35 7.91
CA CYS A 129 7.31 6.56 8.53
C CYS A 129 6.25 6.64 7.42
N SER A 130 6.03 7.85 6.89
CA SER A 130 5.03 8.12 5.87
C SER A 130 5.54 7.97 4.43
N GLY A 131 4.71 8.38 3.47
CA GLY A 131 5.08 8.34 2.07
C GLY A 131 3.94 8.70 1.12
N THR A 132 4.18 8.49 -0.17
CA THR A 132 3.16 8.65 -1.20
C THR A 132 3.46 7.82 -2.45
N VAL A 133 2.45 7.62 -3.30
CA VAL A 133 2.63 7.06 -4.65
C VAL A 133 2.69 8.22 -5.63
N THR A 134 3.73 8.25 -6.47
CA THR A 134 3.87 9.28 -7.50
C THR A 134 2.93 9.01 -8.68
N SER A 135 2.62 10.04 -9.47
CA SER A 135 1.79 9.89 -10.66
C SER A 135 2.45 9.08 -11.79
N TRP A 136 3.75 8.78 -11.68
CA TRP A 136 4.50 7.95 -12.62
C TRP A 136 4.78 6.54 -12.08
N GLY A 137 4.13 6.13 -11.00
CA GLY A 137 4.14 4.74 -10.54
C GLY A 137 5.34 4.34 -9.68
N THR A 138 6.05 5.30 -9.09
CA THR A 138 7.06 5.04 -8.05
C THR A 138 6.48 5.34 -6.67
N VAL A 139 7.22 4.97 -5.62
CA VAL A 139 6.85 5.21 -4.23
C VAL A 139 7.86 6.17 -3.61
N VAL A 140 7.38 7.16 -2.87
CA VAL A 140 8.21 7.97 -1.99
C VAL A 140 8.02 7.49 -0.57
N SER A 141 9.11 7.14 0.09
CA SER A 141 9.18 6.80 1.51
C SER A 141 9.86 7.93 2.28
N SER A 142 9.33 8.33 3.42
CA SER A 142 9.80 9.49 4.17
C SER A 142 10.53 9.08 5.45
N GLU A 143 11.80 9.46 5.57
CA GLU A 143 12.58 9.29 6.80
C GLU A 143 12.12 10.30 7.87
N GLU A 144 11.73 9.83 9.05
CA GLU A 144 11.28 10.71 10.14
C GLU A 144 12.46 11.34 10.91
N PHE A 145 13.60 10.64 10.95
CA PHE A 145 14.78 11.09 11.68
C PHE A 145 15.83 11.71 10.76
N THR A 146 16.56 12.69 11.29
CA THR A 146 17.64 13.38 10.58
C THR A 146 19.00 12.98 11.16
N SER A 147 20.06 13.12 10.37
CA SER A 147 21.44 12.98 10.85
C SER A 147 22.25 14.24 10.57
N THR A 148 23.38 14.39 11.26
CA THR A 148 24.42 15.36 10.92
C THR A 148 25.62 14.69 10.22
N ILE A 149 25.48 13.43 9.81
CA ILE A 149 26.54 12.59 9.29
C ILE A 149 26.35 12.45 7.78
N ASP A 150 27.45 12.46 7.04
CA ASP A 150 27.57 12.14 5.62
C ASP A 150 28.65 11.03 5.52
N LEU A 151 28.22 9.77 5.58
CA LEU A 151 29.11 8.60 5.59
C LEU A 151 29.62 8.25 4.19
N ASN A 152 28.82 8.51 3.16
CA ASN A 152 29.15 8.17 1.78
C ASN A 152 29.91 9.29 1.04
N GLY A 153 30.00 10.49 1.63
CA GLY A 153 30.83 11.60 1.18
C GLY A 153 30.29 12.31 -0.06
N ASP A 154 28.97 12.28 -0.28
CA ASP A 154 28.34 12.88 -1.45
C ASP A 154 27.96 14.36 -1.27
N GLY A 155 28.23 14.92 -0.09
CA GLY A 155 28.00 16.33 0.23
C GLY A 155 26.64 16.59 0.89
N TYR A 156 25.87 15.55 1.16
CA TYR A 156 24.57 15.64 1.81
C TYR A 156 24.54 14.74 3.06
N ARG A 157 23.71 15.12 4.03
CA ARG A 157 23.53 14.28 5.22
C ARG A 157 22.85 12.98 4.80
N ASP A 158 23.20 11.87 5.44
CA ASP A 158 22.62 10.59 5.07
C ASP A 158 21.12 10.58 5.37
N TYR A 159 20.63 11.13 6.49
CA TYR A 159 19.23 10.92 6.90
C TYR A 159 18.41 12.20 7.01
N GLY A 160 17.09 12.05 6.84
CA GLY A 160 16.08 13.09 6.94
C GLY A 160 15.44 13.44 5.60
N TRP A 161 15.43 12.52 4.65
CA TRP A 161 15.00 12.75 3.28
C TRP A 161 13.77 11.94 2.90
N ASN A 162 13.17 12.38 1.79
CA ASN A 162 12.29 11.52 1.02
C ASN A 162 13.13 10.64 0.10
N VAL A 163 12.90 9.33 0.13
CA VAL A 163 13.58 8.34 -0.71
C VAL A 163 12.59 7.84 -1.75
N GLU A 164 12.94 7.95 -3.03
CA GLU A 164 12.11 7.38 -4.09
C GLU A 164 12.52 5.96 -4.41
N LEU A 165 11.52 5.09 -4.59
CA LEU A 165 11.62 3.66 -4.75
C LEU A 165 10.86 3.26 -6.01
N ASP A 166 11.42 2.35 -6.79
CA ASP A 166 10.70 1.69 -7.87
C ASP A 166 10.29 0.29 -7.39
N PRO A 167 8.99 0.06 -7.12
CA PRO A 167 8.54 -1.25 -6.65
C PRO A 167 8.49 -2.29 -7.78
N ALA A 168 8.46 -1.88 -9.06
CA ALA A 168 8.44 -2.82 -10.18
C ALA A 168 9.80 -3.50 -10.37
N THR A 169 10.88 -2.73 -10.20
CA THR A 169 12.26 -3.24 -10.24
C THR A 169 12.82 -3.59 -8.87
N LYS A 170 12.10 -3.26 -7.79
CA LYS A 170 12.52 -3.43 -6.39
C LYS A 170 13.85 -2.72 -6.10
N THR A 171 13.95 -1.46 -6.52
CA THR A 171 15.19 -0.67 -6.38
C THR A 171 14.94 0.67 -5.70
N VAL A 172 15.93 1.12 -4.93
CA VAL A 172 16.00 2.48 -4.43
C VAL A 172 16.53 3.40 -5.54
N LEU A 173 15.74 4.39 -5.95
CA LEU A 173 16.09 5.33 -7.03
C LEU A 173 16.97 6.49 -6.56
N GLY A 174 16.88 6.83 -5.27
CA GLY A 174 17.66 7.92 -4.70
C GLY A 174 16.91 8.70 -3.64
N LYS A 175 17.65 9.43 -2.83
CA LYS A 175 17.10 10.45 -1.94
C LYS A 175 16.77 11.73 -2.74
N ARG A 176 15.76 12.46 -2.29
CA ARG A 176 15.22 13.67 -2.94
C ARG A 176 15.64 14.90 -2.16
N TRP A 177 16.64 15.61 -2.69
CA TRP A 177 17.40 16.66 -2.00
C TRP A 177 17.10 18.10 -2.42
N ALA A 178 15.96 18.30 -3.09
CA ALA A 178 15.61 19.52 -3.82
C ALA A 178 16.03 20.83 -3.15
#